data_AF-A0A164T4T7-F1
#
_entry.id   AF-A0A164T4T7-F1
#
_cell.length_a   1.000
_cell.length_b   1.000
_cell.length_c   1.000
_cell.angle_alpha   90.00
_cell.angle_beta   90.00
_cell.angle_gamma   90.00
#
_symmetry.space_group_name_H-M   'P 1'
#
loop_
_entity.id
_entity.type
_entity.pdbx_description
1 polymer ?
#
loop_
_entity_poly.entity_id
_entity_poly.type
_entity_poly.pdbx_seq_one_letter_code
_entity_poly.pdbx_strand_id
1 'polypeptide(L)'
;MHGYELIQQIVSRSDGAWKPSPGSIYPALSQLEDEGLVLIEKVEGRKTARLTESGRKFVDEHRADLGSPWDDVRSSVGGDAMDLRGLIGLLMGAAGQVAAVGTADQVKAASEVLTDARRRLYRILAEEDRPDSDSADRGSLE
;
A
#
# COMPACT_ATOMS: atom_id res chain seq x y z
N MET A 1 -8.87 -1.92 -21.21
CA MET A 1 -7.80 -2.46 -20.34
C MET A 1 -8.37 -3.51 -19.40
N HIS A 2 -7.65 -4.60 -19.13
CA HIS A 2 -8.08 -5.59 -18.15
C HIS A 2 -7.85 -5.10 -16.71
N GLY A 3 -8.62 -5.61 -15.75
CA GLY A 3 -8.50 -5.21 -14.33
C GLY A 3 -7.11 -5.45 -13.74
N TYR A 4 -6.45 -6.54 -14.13
CA TYR A 4 -5.07 -6.82 -13.70
C TYR A 4 -4.06 -5.87 -14.34
N GLU A 5 -4.26 -5.49 -15.61
CA GLU A 5 -3.41 -4.51 -16.28
C GLU A 5 -3.55 -3.13 -15.64
N LEU A 6 -4.75 -2.75 -15.21
CA LEU A 6 -4.97 -1.52 -14.43
C LEU A 6 -4.16 -1.51 -13.15
N ILE A 7 -4.15 -2.62 -12.40
CA ILE A 7 -3.33 -2.76 -11.18
C ILE A 7 -1.85 -2.59 -11.52
N GLN A 8 -1.36 -3.25 -12.57
CA GLN A 8 0.05 -3.15 -12.97
C GLN A 8 0.43 -1.72 -13.41
N GLN A 9 -0.45 -1.03 -14.12
CA GLN A 9 -0.24 0.37 -14.51
C GLN A 9 -0.21 1.30 -13.29
N ILE A 10 -1.09 1.08 -12.31
CA ILE A 10 -1.11 1.84 -11.05
C ILE A 10 0.20 1.64 -10.28
N VAL A 11 0.66 0.40 -10.14
CA VAL A 11 1.96 0.09 -9.50
C VAL A 11 3.09 0.78 -10.26
N SER A 12 3.13 0.66 -11.58
CA SER A 12 4.21 1.23 -12.39
C SER A 12 4.25 2.76 -12.34
N ARG A 13 3.10 3.45 -12.34
CA ARG A 13 3.06 4.94 -12.31
C ARG A 13 3.29 5.51 -10.91
N SER A 14 3.08 4.70 -9.88
CA SER A 14 3.35 5.06 -8.50
C SER A 14 4.74 4.62 -8.03
N ASP A 15 5.60 4.09 -8.91
CA ASP A 15 6.89 3.48 -8.55
C ASP A 15 6.78 2.43 -7.44
N GLY A 16 5.65 1.71 -7.42
CA GLY A 16 5.33 0.72 -6.39
C GLY A 16 4.72 1.28 -5.11
N ALA A 17 4.59 2.60 -4.96
CA ALA A 17 3.99 3.22 -3.77
C ALA A 17 2.51 2.87 -3.59
N TRP A 18 1.81 2.50 -4.67
CA TRP A 18 0.40 2.08 -4.62
C TRP A 18 0.19 0.76 -5.36
N LYS A 19 -0.26 -0.26 -4.64
CA LYS A 19 -0.72 -1.53 -5.20
C LYS A 19 -2.13 -1.85 -4.71
N PRO A 20 -3.18 -1.45 -5.44
CA PRO A 20 -4.54 -1.75 -5.06
C PRO A 20 -4.83 -3.25 -5.21
N SER A 21 -5.73 -3.77 -4.37
CA SER A 21 -6.12 -5.17 -4.44
C SER A 21 -7.21 -5.38 -5.50
N PRO A 22 -7.40 -6.61 -6.02
CA PRO A 22 -8.57 -6.93 -6.84
C PRO A 22 -9.89 -6.54 -6.14
N GLY A 23 -9.97 -6.74 -4.83
CA GLY A 23 -11.14 -6.41 -4.02
C GLY A 23 -11.44 -4.92 -3.90
N SER A 24 -10.48 -4.03 -4.16
CA SER A 24 -10.71 -2.58 -4.20
C SER A 24 -10.95 -2.05 -5.63
N ILE A 25 -10.32 -2.67 -6.64
CA ILE A 25 -10.43 -2.21 -8.03
C ILE A 25 -11.78 -2.53 -8.65
N TYR A 26 -12.27 -3.76 -8.48
CA TYR A 26 -13.50 -4.17 -9.16
C TYR A 26 -14.75 -3.45 -8.65
N PRO A 27 -14.93 -3.20 -7.34
CA PRO A 27 -16.03 -2.37 -6.86
C PRO A 27 -15.97 -0.94 -7.41
N ALA A 28 -14.78 -0.32 -7.45
CA ALA A 28 -14.62 1.02 -8.01
C ALA A 28 -14.97 1.07 -9.51
N LEU A 29 -14.54 0.07 -10.29
CA LEU A 29 -14.92 -0.03 -11.70
C LEU A 29 -16.42 -0.23 -11.89
N SER A 30 -17.06 -1.03 -11.03
CA SER A 30 -18.51 -1.24 -11.07
C SER A 30 -19.25 0.07 -10.79
N GLN A 31 -18.80 0.83 -9.80
CA GLN A 31 -19.39 2.14 -9.48
C GLN A 31 -19.25 3.13 -10.64
N LEU A 32 -18.07 3.20 -11.28
CA LEU A 32 -17.86 4.06 -12.46
C LEU A 32 -18.69 3.61 -13.68
N GLU A 33 -19.03 2.33 -13.76
CA GLU A 33 -19.96 1.80 -14.76
C GLU A 33 -21.41 2.19 -14.46
N ASP A 34 -21.83 2.10 -13.20
CA ASP A 34 -23.16 2.54 -12.75
C ASP A 34 -23.36 4.05 -12.96
N GLU A 35 -22.30 4.85 -12.80
CA GLU A 35 -22.26 6.29 -13.09
C GLU A 35 -22.17 6.60 -14.61
N GLY A 36 -21.99 5.58 -15.46
CA GLY A 36 -21.89 5.72 -16.91
C GLY A 36 -20.59 6.35 -17.41
N LEU A 37 -19.56 6.44 -16.57
CA LEU A 37 -18.24 7.01 -16.89
C LEU A 37 -17.31 5.95 -17.52
N VAL A 38 -17.51 4.69 -17.15
CA VAL A 38 -16.77 3.53 -17.67
C VAL A 38 -17.75 2.55 -18.30
N LEU A 39 -17.31 1.86 -19.35
CA LEU A 39 -17.99 0.68 -19.89
C LEU A 39 -17.14 -0.55 -19.61
N ILE A 40 -17.74 -1.58 -19.02
CA ILE A 40 -17.10 -2.88 -18.81
C ILE A 40 -17.69 -3.89 -19.78
N GLU A 41 -16.87 -4.36 -20.72
CA GLU A 41 -17.28 -5.32 -21.73
C GLU A 41 -16.42 -6.59 -21.66
N LYS A 42 -16.96 -7.70 -22.19
CA LYS A 42 -16.24 -8.97 -22.27
C LYS A 42 -15.60 -9.10 -23.65
N VAL A 43 -14.29 -8.93 -23.73
CA VAL A 43 -13.50 -9.12 -24.95
C VAL A 43 -12.71 -10.41 -24.80
N GLU A 44 -12.86 -11.35 -25.74
CA GLU A 44 -12.17 -12.65 -25.71
C GLU A 44 -12.29 -13.39 -24.37
N GLY A 45 -13.48 -13.37 -23.78
CA GLY A 45 -13.71 -14.04 -22.51
C GLY A 45 -13.32 -13.24 -21.27
N ARG A 46 -12.66 -12.08 -21.41
CA ARG A 46 -12.09 -11.30 -20.31
C ARG A 46 -12.77 -9.93 -20.16
N LYS A 47 -13.02 -9.51 -18.91
CA LYS A 47 -13.56 -8.17 -18.62
C LYS A 47 -12.54 -7.09 -18.96
N THR A 48 -12.99 -6.07 -19.68
CA THR A 48 -12.19 -4.96 -20.17
C THR A 48 -12.94 -3.67 -19.86
N ALA A 49 -12.28 -2.74 -19.18
CA ALA A 49 -12.82 -1.42 -18.89
C ALA A 49 -12.29 -0.39 -19.91
N ARG A 50 -13.17 0.53 -20.34
CA ARG A 50 -12.82 1.72 -21.15
C ARG A 50 -13.69 2.91 -20.74
N LEU A 51 -13.16 4.13 -20.88
CA LEU A 51 -13.95 5.35 -20.68
C LEU A 51 -15.03 5.47 -21.76
N THR A 52 -16.22 5.87 -21.35
CA THR A 52 -17.30 6.34 -22.24
C THR A 52 -17.02 7.76 -22.73
N GLU A 53 -17.84 8.27 -23.64
CA GLU A 53 -17.75 9.68 -24.06
C GLU A 53 -18.02 10.64 -22.89
N SER A 54 -19.02 10.34 -22.07
CA SER A 54 -19.29 11.07 -20.82
C SER A 54 -18.12 10.97 -19.85
N GLY A 55 -17.49 9.80 -19.71
CA GLY A 55 -16.30 9.63 -18.88
C GLY A 55 -15.11 10.46 -19.34
N ARG A 56 -14.87 10.55 -20.66
CA ARG A 56 -13.82 11.42 -21.21
C ARG A 56 -14.09 12.89 -20.92
N LYS A 57 -15.32 13.34 -21.20
CA LYS A 57 -15.74 14.71 -20.92
C LYS A 57 -15.62 15.04 -19.43
N PHE A 58 -16.03 14.13 -18.55
CA PHE A 58 -15.89 14.28 -17.11
C PHE A 58 -14.43 14.49 -16.69
N VAL A 59 -13.51 13.66 -17.19
CA VAL A 59 -12.07 13.80 -16.91
C VAL A 59 -11.53 15.14 -17.41
N ASP A 60 -11.96 15.61 -18.59
CA ASP A 60 -11.51 16.89 -19.13
C ASP A 60 -12.04 18.09 -18.34
N GLU A 61 -13.30 18.05 -17.91
CA GLU A 61 -13.93 19.11 -17.11
C GLU A 61 -13.38 19.19 -15.68
N HIS A 62 -13.03 18.04 -15.08
CA HIS A 62 -12.58 17.95 -13.69
C HIS A 62 -11.08 17.69 -13.56
N ARG A 63 -10.29 17.92 -14.62
CA ARG A 63 -8.86 17.60 -14.63
C ARG A 63 -8.08 18.24 -13.48
N ALA A 64 -8.45 19.47 -13.11
CA ALA A 64 -7.82 20.18 -12.00
C ALA A 64 -8.12 19.50 -10.65
N ASP A 65 -9.38 19.09 -10.43
CA ASP A 65 -9.83 18.47 -9.18
C ASP A 65 -9.33 17.03 -9.04
N LEU A 66 -9.25 16.30 -10.15
CA LEU A 66 -8.69 14.94 -10.21
C LEU A 66 -7.17 14.91 -9.97
N GLY A 67 -6.50 16.05 -10.18
CA GLY A 67 -5.09 16.25 -9.87
C GLY A 67 -4.15 15.22 -10.53
N SER A 68 -3.06 14.90 -9.82
CA SER A 68 -2.13 13.85 -10.19
C SER A 68 -2.06 12.84 -9.05
N PRO A 69 -2.94 11.81 -9.04
CA PRO A 69 -3.04 10.85 -7.94
C PRO A 69 -1.71 10.15 -7.62
N TRP A 70 -0.82 10.06 -8.62
CA TRP A 70 0.50 9.48 -8.46
C TRP A 70 1.44 10.38 -7.65
N ASP A 71 1.37 11.69 -7.88
CA ASP A 71 2.23 12.67 -7.22
C ASP A 71 1.82 12.82 -5.74
N ASP A 72 0.52 12.75 -5.46
CA ASP A 72 -0.04 12.80 -4.11
C ASP A 72 0.35 11.55 -3.31
N VAL A 73 0.32 10.37 -3.94
CA VAL A 73 0.79 9.14 -3.28
C VAL A 73 2.31 9.14 -3.08
N ARG A 74 3.09 9.63 -4.05
CA ARG A 74 4.55 9.71 -3.88
C ARG A 74 4.95 10.74 -2.81
N SER A 75 4.25 11.87 -2.73
CA SER A 75 4.52 12.92 -1.74
C SER A 75 4.06 12.53 -0.33
N SER A 76 2.94 11.79 -0.18
CA SER A 76 2.51 11.24 1.11
C SER A 76 3.41 10.13 1.64
N VAL A 77 4.15 9.43 0.76
CA VAL A 77 5.23 8.49 1.16
C VAL A 77 6.55 9.22 1.47
N GLY A 78 6.70 10.48 1.04
CA GLY A 78 7.91 11.29 1.24
C GLY A 78 7.92 12.17 2.49
N GLY A 79 6.83 12.24 3.26
CA GLY A 79 6.71 13.09 4.45
C GLY A 79 6.74 12.30 5.76
N ASP A 80 7.87 12.36 6.48
CA ASP A 80 8.06 12.10 7.92
C ASP A 80 7.90 10.69 8.51
N ALA A 81 7.21 9.74 7.88
CA ALA A 81 7.39 8.32 8.22
C ALA A 81 8.60 7.81 7.43
N MET A 82 9.73 7.49 8.08
CA MET A 82 10.83 6.76 7.44
C MET A 82 10.23 5.69 6.51
N ASP A 83 10.58 5.72 5.22
CA ASP A 83 9.99 4.84 4.19
C ASP A 83 10.16 3.37 4.58
N LEU A 84 9.21 2.88 5.37
CA LEU A 84 9.23 1.56 5.98
C LEU A 84 9.21 0.50 4.88
N ARG A 85 8.57 0.81 3.74
CA ARG A 85 8.54 -0.07 2.57
C ARG A 85 9.90 -0.15 1.89
N GLY A 86 10.60 0.97 1.71
CA GLY A 86 11.97 1.01 1.24
C GLY A 86 12.92 0.21 2.15
N LEU A 87 12.79 0.39 3.48
CA LEU A 87 13.58 -0.35 4.46
C LEU A 87 13.28 -1.86 4.45
N ILE A 88 12.01 -2.26 4.30
CA ILE A 88 11.63 -3.67 4.11
C ILE A 88 12.25 -4.24 2.83
N GLY A 89 12.25 -3.47 1.74
CA GLY A 89 12.87 -3.86 0.48
C GLY A 89 14.37 -4.15 0.62
N LEU A 90 15.11 -3.24 1.28
CA LEU A 90 16.54 -3.42 1.57
C LEU A 90 16.79 -4.65 2.46
N LEU A 91 15.97 -4.85 3.49
CA LEU A 91 16.07 -6.00 4.39
C LEU A 91 15.84 -7.33 3.65
N MET A 92 14.82 -7.39 2.78
CA MET A 92 14.53 -8.58 1.96
C MET A 92 15.66 -8.88 0.96
N GLY A 93 16.24 -7.84 0.35
CA GLY A 93 17.41 -7.99 -0.53
C GLY A 93 18.61 -8.60 0.19
N ALA A 94 18.94 -8.09 1.38
CA ALA A 94 20.04 -8.61 2.20
C ALA A 94 19.77 -10.07 2.65
N ALA A 95 18.56 -10.37 3.12
CA ALA A 95 18.18 -11.74 3.49
C ALA A 95 18.25 -12.71 2.30
N GLY A 96 17.81 -12.27 1.11
CA GLY A 96 17.91 -13.03 -0.13
C GLY A 96 19.36 -13.33 -0.53
N GLN A 97 20.28 -12.37 -0.35
CA GLN A 97 21.72 -12.60 -0.58
C GLN A 97 22.28 -13.66 0.38
N VAL A 98 21.98 -13.57 1.68
CA VAL A 98 22.41 -14.58 2.65
C VAL A 98 21.83 -15.96 2.33
N ALA A 99 20.58 -16.03 1.89
CA ALA A 99 19.96 -17.29 1.48
C ALA A 99 20.59 -17.87 0.20
N ALA A 100 21.00 -17.02 -0.75
CA ALA A 100 21.53 -17.46 -2.04
C ALA A 100 23.01 -17.89 -1.97
N VAL A 101 23.84 -17.20 -1.18
CA VAL A 101 25.30 -17.42 -1.16
C VAL A 101 25.90 -17.63 0.22
N GLY A 102 25.10 -17.59 1.29
CA GLY A 102 25.59 -17.72 2.66
C GLY A 102 25.89 -19.16 3.08
N THR A 103 26.80 -19.30 4.05
CA THR A 103 27.05 -20.58 4.74
C THR A 103 25.88 -20.93 5.67
N ALA A 104 25.80 -22.19 6.11
CA ALA A 104 24.78 -22.62 7.06
C ALA A 104 24.75 -21.77 8.34
N ASP A 105 25.93 -21.38 8.85
CA ASP A 105 26.05 -20.52 10.03
C ASP A 105 25.57 -19.08 9.76
N GLN A 106 25.84 -18.55 8.56
CA GLN A 106 25.37 -17.22 8.16
C GLN A 106 23.85 -17.17 7.98
N VAL A 107 23.26 -18.22 7.39
CA VAL A 107 21.80 -18.35 7.26
C VAL A 107 21.14 -18.45 8.64
N LYS A 108 21.73 -19.21 9.57
CA LYS A 108 21.26 -19.31 10.94
C LYS A 108 21.31 -17.94 11.65
N ALA A 109 22.44 -17.24 11.56
CA ALA A 109 22.59 -15.91 12.14
C ALA A 109 21.58 -14.91 11.57
N ALA A 110 21.35 -14.90 10.25
CA ALA A 110 20.34 -14.04 9.63
C ALA A 110 18.92 -14.37 10.10
N SER A 111 18.59 -15.65 10.31
CA SER A 111 17.28 -16.07 10.84
C SER A 111 17.04 -15.57 12.27
N GLU A 112 18.08 -15.56 13.10
CA GLU A 112 18.03 -15.00 14.45
C GLU A 112 17.77 -13.50 14.43
N VAL A 113 18.48 -12.76 13.56
CA VAL A 113 18.30 -11.30 13.38
C VAL A 113 16.87 -10.98 12.92
N LEU A 114 16.34 -11.68 11.93
CA LEU A 114 14.97 -11.45 11.43
C LEU A 114 13.92 -11.79 12.49
N THR A 115 14.16 -12.84 13.29
CA THR A 115 13.26 -13.21 14.39
C THR A 115 13.22 -12.13 15.46
N ASP A 116 14.37 -11.57 15.82
CA ASP A 116 14.48 -10.49 16.79
C ASP A 116 13.83 -9.19 16.26
N ALA A 117 14.12 -8.81 15.02
CA ALA A 117 13.49 -7.66 14.36
C ALA A 117 11.96 -7.75 14.38
N ARG A 118 11.41 -8.92 14.02
CA ARG A 118 9.96 -9.19 14.11
C ARG A 118 9.41 -8.97 15.53
N ARG A 119 10.09 -9.49 16.56
CA ARG A 119 9.66 -9.32 17.96
C ARG A 119 9.67 -7.85 18.38
N ARG A 120 10.68 -7.09 17.98
CA ARG A 120 10.78 -5.65 18.29
C ARG A 120 9.66 -4.85 17.62
N LEU A 121 9.34 -5.16 16.36
CA LEU A 121 8.23 -4.52 15.64
C LEU A 121 6.88 -4.78 16.34
N TYR A 122 6.62 -6.01 16.79
CA TYR A 122 5.41 -6.31 17.56
C TYR A 122 5.39 -5.64 18.94
N ARG A 123 6.56 -5.41 19.56
CA ARG A 123 6.63 -4.70 20.84
C ARG A 123 6.19 -3.25 20.70
N ILE A 124 6.57 -2.57 19.61
CA ILE A 124 6.14 -1.19 19.34
C ILE A 124 4.61 -1.11 19.33
N LEU A 125 3.94 -2.05 18.64
CA LEU A 125 2.48 -2.14 18.62
C LEU A 125 1.86 -2.45 19.99
N ALA A 126 2.57 -3.20 20.84
CA ALA A 126 2.11 -3.57 22.17
C ALA A 126 2.38 -2.47 23.24
N GLU A 127 3.26 -1.51 22.96
CA GLU A 127 3.58 -0.39 23.86
C GLU A 127 2.59 0.78 23.70
N GLU A 128 1.93 0.91 22.55
CA GLU A 128 0.89 1.94 22.29
C GLU A 128 -0.46 1.65 22.98
N ASP A 129 -0.68 0.43 23.49
CA ASP A 129 -1.94 -0.02 24.12
C ASP A 129 -1.99 0.12 25.65
N ARG A 130 -1.01 0.77 26.30
CA ARG A 130 -1.09 1.06 27.75
C ARG A 130 -1.68 2.46 27.97
N PRO A 131 -2.96 2.60 28.34
CA PRO A 131 -3.43 3.86 28.91
C PRO A 131 -2.65 4.14 30.20
N ASP A 132 -2.14 5.37 30.35
CA ASP A 132 -1.53 5.87 31.58
C ASP A 132 -2.49 5.67 32.77
N SER A 133 -2.32 4.58 33.51
CA SER A 133 -2.99 4.34 34.77
C SER A 133 -2.16 4.90 35.92
N ASP A 134 -1.87 6.20 35.91
CA ASP A 134 -1.20 6.85 37.06
C ASP A 134 -1.55 8.33 37.27
N SER A 135 -2.83 8.70 37.07
CA SER A 135 -3.32 10.06 37.41
C SER A 135 -4.56 10.06 38.29
N ALA A 136 -4.71 9.10 39.21
CA ALA A 136 -5.83 9.08 40.15
C ALA A 136 -5.44 8.56 41.54
N ASP A 137 -4.48 9.22 42.21
CA ASP A 137 -4.49 9.28 43.68
C ASP A 137 -3.76 10.51 44.24
N ARG A 138 -4.29 11.70 43.96
CA ARG A 138 -4.03 12.90 44.77
C ARG A 138 -5.34 13.64 44.99
N GLY A 139 -6.07 13.21 46.02
CA GLY A 139 -7.23 13.96 46.47
C GLY A 139 -8.01 13.23 47.54
N SER A 140 -7.56 13.38 48.79
CA SER A 140 -8.28 13.28 50.08
C SER A 140 -7.28 12.69 51.08
N LEU A 141 -6.89 13.37 52.16
CA LEU A 141 -7.77 13.74 53.26
C LEU A 141 -7.25 15.02 53.94
N GLU A 142 -8.12 16.03 54.02
CA GLU A 142 -8.28 16.85 55.23
C GLU A 142 -9.12 16.06 56.25
#